data_AF-A0A821ITJ3-F1
#
_entry.id   AF-A0A821ITJ3-F1
#
_cell.length_a   1.000
_cell.length_b   1.000
_cell.length_c   1.000
_cell.angle_alpha   90.00
_cell.angle_beta   90.00
_cell.angle_gamma   90.00
#
_symmetry.space_group_name_H-M   'P 1'
#
loop_
_entity.id
_entity.type
_entity.pdbx_description
1 polymer ?
#
loop_
_entity_poly.entity_id
_entity_poly.type
_entity_poly.pdbx_seq_one_letter_code
_entity_poly.pdbx_strand_id
1 'polypeptide(L)'
;VDLEIPENRITESLTKVGLDVINVIRLTRKDGNAPTSTIKITFKDANNRNTFIHTGLQVDSMHFNAEAASQNKKPVQCYICLQYNHVAKYCKTKQQICAKCGDNHRIEQCTAANDTIKCNNCKGKHLATANDCPNFLEQEKRMLNLINQYSSTSSPTTTSPLLHDSNEFPSLPNMYQRQQGLLQNDILDELINLLT
;
A
#
# COMPACT_ATOMS: atom_id res chain seq x y z
N VAL A 1 -11.73 1.05 -2.18
CA VAL A 1 -12.71 -0.04 -2.10
C VAL A 1 -13.85 0.39 -1.21
N ASP A 2 -15.10 0.25 -1.67
CA ASP A 2 -16.29 0.59 -0.90
C ASP A 2 -16.25 -0.03 0.52
N LEU A 3 -16.82 0.65 1.51
CA LEU A 3 -16.89 0.17 2.89
C LEU A 3 -17.83 -1.03 3.04
N GLU A 4 -18.82 -1.15 2.15
CA GLU A 4 -19.80 -2.25 2.18
C GLU A 4 -19.19 -3.58 1.72
N ILE A 5 -18.08 -3.55 0.97
CA ILE A 5 -17.40 -4.77 0.51
C ILE A 5 -16.54 -5.34 1.66
N PRO A 6 -16.89 -6.52 2.19
CA PRO A 6 -16.17 -7.09 3.34
C PRO A 6 -14.85 -7.76 2.91
N GLU A 7 -13.93 -7.93 3.87
CA GLU A 7 -12.58 -8.46 3.62
C GLU A 7 -12.58 -9.89 3.08
N ASN A 8 -13.54 -10.73 3.50
CA ASN A 8 -13.69 -12.09 2.97
C ASN A 8 -14.06 -12.09 1.49
N ARG A 9 -14.93 -11.17 1.05
CA ARG A 9 -15.31 -11.03 -0.37
C ARG A 9 -14.14 -10.63 -1.25
N ILE A 10 -13.29 -9.73 -0.74
CA ILE A 10 -12.03 -9.34 -1.40
C ILE A 10 -11.10 -10.56 -1.48
N THR A 11 -10.94 -11.30 -0.38
CA THR A 11 -10.10 -12.51 -0.32
C THR A 11 -10.55 -13.55 -1.35
N GLU A 12 -11.84 -13.86 -1.41
CA GLU A 12 -12.42 -14.77 -2.41
C GLU A 12 -12.10 -14.34 -3.85
N SER A 13 -12.25 -13.04 -4.14
CA SER A 13 -12.00 -12.49 -5.47
C SER A 13 -10.53 -12.63 -5.88
N LEU A 14 -9.60 -12.43 -4.95
CA LEU A 14 -8.15 -12.58 -5.17
C LEU A 14 -7.75 -14.06 -5.33
N THR A 15 -8.28 -14.96 -4.50
CA THR A 15 -7.98 -16.39 -4.61
C THR A 15 -8.55 -16.99 -5.89
N LYS A 16 -9.71 -16.52 -6.36
CA LYS A 16 -10.32 -16.96 -7.63
C LYS A 16 -9.44 -16.71 -8.85
N VAL A 17 -8.65 -15.63 -8.84
CA VAL A 17 -7.68 -15.32 -9.91
C VAL A 17 -6.32 -15.99 -9.71
N GLY A 18 -6.18 -16.85 -8.69
CA GLY A 18 -4.97 -17.63 -8.43
C GLY A 18 -3.90 -16.90 -7.62
N LEU A 19 -4.23 -15.81 -6.91
CA LEU A 19 -3.27 -15.11 -6.05
C LEU A 19 -3.20 -15.73 -4.65
N ASP A 20 -1.97 -16.01 -4.19
CA ASP A 20 -1.69 -16.50 -2.85
C ASP A 20 -1.69 -15.33 -1.82
N VAL A 21 -2.84 -15.10 -1.21
CA VAL A 21 -3.06 -14.04 -0.20
C VAL A 21 -2.86 -14.59 1.21
N ILE A 22 -2.06 -13.88 2.02
CA ILE A 22 -1.89 -14.17 3.46
C ILE A 22 -2.93 -13.41 4.28
N ASN A 23 -3.15 -12.13 3.97
CA ASN A 23 -3.98 -11.28 4.81
C ASN A 23 -4.59 -10.12 4.01
N VAL A 24 -5.85 -9.79 4.31
CA VAL A 24 -6.57 -8.62 3.80
C VAL A 24 -7.06 -7.83 5.00
N ILE A 25 -6.61 -6.58 5.12
CA ILE A 25 -6.96 -5.71 6.26
C ILE A 25 -7.46 -4.38 5.74
N ARG A 26 -8.66 -3.97 6.15
CA ARG A 26 -9.15 -2.62 5.97
C ARG A 26 -8.49 -1.69 6.98
N LEU A 27 -7.84 -0.64 6.47
CA LEU A 27 -7.18 0.33 7.35
C LEU A 27 -8.24 1.19 8.05
N THR A 28 -8.01 1.49 9.31
CA THR A 28 -8.83 2.41 10.10
C THR A 28 -8.15 3.76 10.21
N ARG A 29 -8.93 4.81 10.48
CA ARG A 29 -8.40 6.13 10.85
C ARG A 29 -7.49 6.02 12.08
N LYS A 30 -6.62 7.02 12.26
CA LYS A 30 -5.65 7.08 13.36
C LYS A 30 -6.31 7.15 14.74
N ASP A 31 -7.53 7.70 14.81
CA ASP A 31 -8.36 7.73 16.02
C ASP A 31 -8.99 6.36 16.35
N GLY A 32 -8.87 5.38 15.46
CA GLY A 32 -9.44 4.04 15.61
C GLY A 32 -10.95 3.97 15.39
N ASN A 33 -11.62 5.10 15.14
CA ASN A 33 -13.07 5.19 15.25
C ASN A 33 -13.82 4.81 13.97
N ALA A 34 -13.16 4.83 12.80
CA ALA A 34 -13.83 4.51 11.54
C ALA A 34 -12.92 3.78 10.54
N PRO A 35 -13.48 2.80 9.79
CA PRO A 35 -12.79 2.18 8.66
C PRO A 35 -12.61 3.19 7.52
N THR A 36 -11.60 2.94 6.69
CA THR A 36 -11.34 3.71 5.48
C THR A 36 -11.60 2.86 4.22
N SER A 37 -11.65 3.52 3.07
CA SER A 37 -11.74 2.86 1.77
C SER A 37 -10.41 2.21 1.33
N THR A 38 -9.35 2.33 2.14
CA THR A 38 -8.03 1.78 1.88
C THR A 38 -7.90 0.38 2.47
N ILE A 39 -7.49 -0.57 1.62
CA ILE A 39 -7.23 -1.95 2.00
C ILE A 39 -5.73 -2.21 1.88
N LYS A 40 -5.17 -2.91 2.85
CA LYS A 40 -3.81 -3.45 2.80
C LYS A 40 -3.89 -4.95 2.60
N ILE A 41 -3.24 -5.43 1.55
CA ILE A 41 -3.18 -6.86 1.22
C ILE A 41 -1.74 -7.34 1.39
N THR A 42 -1.58 -8.49 2.03
CA THR A 42 -0.29 -9.16 2.21
C THR A 42 -0.30 -10.44 1.40
N PHE A 43 0.68 -10.60 0.52
CA PHE A 43 0.84 -11.76 -0.34
C PHE A 43 1.94 -12.69 0.19
N LYS A 44 1.89 -13.95 -0.23
CA LYS A 44 2.88 -14.97 0.14
C LYS A 44 4.28 -14.68 -0.38
N ASP A 45 4.36 -14.15 -1.59
CA ASP A 45 5.63 -13.85 -2.26
C ASP A 45 5.56 -12.57 -3.08
N ALA A 46 6.73 -12.14 -3.56
CA ALA A 46 6.88 -10.95 -4.38
C ALA A 46 6.17 -11.07 -5.73
N ASN A 47 6.10 -12.27 -6.33
CA ASN A 47 5.49 -12.45 -7.66
C ASN A 47 4.00 -12.14 -7.61
N ASN A 48 3.28 -12.75 -6.66
CA ASN A 48 1.86 -12.49 -6.42
C ASN A 48 1.58 -11.01 -6.17
N ARG A 49 2.40 -10.38 -5.33
CA ARG A 49 2.32 -8.93 -5.05
C ARG A 49 2.50 -8.10 -6.33
N ASN A 50 3.49 -8.41 -7.16
CA ASN A 50 3.80 -7.64 -8.36
C ASN A 50 2.69 -7.77 -9.40
N THR A 51 2.24 -9.00 -9.63
CA THR A 51 1.08 -9.27 -10.49
C THR A 51 -0.11 -8.45 -10.01
N PHE A 52 -0.39 -8.42 -8.70
CA PHE A 52 -1.48 -7.64 -8.15
C PHE A 52 -1.30 -6.12 -8.32
N ILE A 53 -0.09 -5.58 -8.12
CA ILE A 53 0.19 -4.15 -8.35
C ILE A 53 -0.10 -3.75 -9.81
N HIS A 54 0.23 -4.62 -10.77
CA HIS A 54 -0.04 -4.37 -12.18
C HIS A 54 -1.50 -4.59 -12.59
N THR A 55 -2.17 -5.58 -12.01
CA THR A 55 -3.53 -5.99 -12.41
C THR A 55 -4.64 -5.36 -11.59
N GLY A 56 -4.35 -4.80 -10.41
CA GLY A 56 -5.33 -4.21 -9.52
C GLY A 56 -6.27 -5.21 -8.86
N LEU A 57 -7.24 -4.67 -8.10
CA LEU A 57 -8.32 -5.45 -7.49
C LEU A 57 -9.58 -5.36 -8.33
N GLN A 58 -10.05 -6.51 -8.80
CA GLN A 58 -11.38 -6.67 -9.40
C GLN A 58 -12.33 -7.29 -8.37
N VAL A 59 -13.41 -6.59 -8.01
CA VAL A 59 -14.44 -7.10 -7.07
C VAL A 59 -15.79 -6.47 -7.39
N ASP A 60 -16.85 -7.28 -7.43
CA ASP A 60 -18.23 -6.86 -7.68
C ASP A 60 -18.39 -5.89 -8.88
N SER A 61 -17.74 -6.25 -10.00
CA SER A 61 -17.71 -5.47 -11.24
C SER A 61 -16.98 -4.11 -11.15
N MET A 62 -16.35 -3.81 -10.02
CA MET A 62 -15.50 -2.63 -9.83
C MET A 62 -14.04 -3.00 -9.97
N HIS A 63 -13.25 -2.03 -10.43
CA HIS A 63 -11.80 -2.13 -10.55
C HIS A 63 -11.12 -1.06 -9.67
N PHE A 64 -10.10 -1.47 -8.91
CA PHE A 64 -9.30 -0.56 -8.09
C PHE A 64 -7.82 -0.74 -8.39
N ASN A 65 -7.14 0.38 -8.68
CA ASN A 65 -5.69 0.38 -8.81
C ASN A 65 -5.03 -0.02 -7.49
N ALA A 66 -3.93 -0.76 -7.61
CA ALA A 66 -3.11 -1.15 -6.48
C ALA A 66 -1.77 -0.40 -6.52
N GLU A 67 -1.23 -0.12 -5.35
CA GLU A 67 0.09 0.46 -5.20
C GLU A 67 0.91 -0.33 -4.17
N ALA A 68 2.22 -0.27 -4.27
CA ALA A 68 3.09 -0.83 -3.26
C ALA A 68 2.85 -0.12 -1.92
N ALA A 69 2.62 -0.90 -0.86
CA ALA A 69 2.39 -0.33 0.47
C ALA A 69 3.58 0.54 0.90
N SER A 70 3.28 1.77 1.34
CA SER A 70 4.30 2.69 1.87
C SER A 70 4.99 2.10 3.10
N GLN A 71 6.32 2.13 3.09
CA GLN A 71 7.17 1.61 4.16
C GLN A 71 7.74 2.74 5.02
N ASN A 72 7.83 2.51 6.32
CA ASN A 72 8.44 3.46 7.24
C ASN A 72 9.95 3.49 7.03
N LYS A 73 10.46 4.62 6.53
CA LYS A 73 11.90 4.83 6.28
C LYS A 73 12.72 4.96 7.57
N LYS A 74 12.09 5.49 8.63
CA LYS A 74 12.76 5.71 9.91
C LYS A 74 12.87 4.40 10.70
N PRO A 75 14.06 4.07 11.23
CA PRO A 75 14.22 2.94 12.15
C PRO A 75 13.29 3.06 13.35
N VAL A 76 12.67 1.95 13.72
CA VAL A 76 11.90 1.87 14.96
C VAL A 76 12.87 1.95 16.13
N GLN A 77 12.67 2.93 17.02
CA GLN A 77 13.41 3.07 18.27
C GLN A 77 12.50 2.77 19.46
N CYS A 78 12.92 1.89 20.35
CA CYS A 78 12.20 1.54 21.56
C CYS A 78 12.25 2.69 22.57
N TYR A 79 11.11 3.20 23.03
CA TYR A 79 11.09 4.29 24.03
C TYR A 79 11.46 3.85 25.46
N ILE A 80 11.60 2.54 25.72
CA ILE A 80 12.02 2.01 27.02
C ILE A 80 13.55 1.88 27.08
N CYS A 81 14.17 1.13 26.17
CA CYS A 81 15.62 0.87 26.20
C CYS A 81 16.44 1.70 25.22
N LEU A 82 15.79 2.49 24.35
CA LEU A 82 16.38 3.37 23.35
C LEU A 82 17.16 2.67 22.22
N GLN A 83 17.15 1.34 22.20
CA GLN A 83 17.69 0.51 21.13
C GLN A 83 16.75 0.47 19.92
N TYR A 84 17.31 0.13 18.77
CA TYR A 84 16.56 0.04 17.51
C TYR A 84 15.92 -1.35 17.30
N ASN A 85 15.06 -1.45 16.28
CA ASN A 85 14.46 -2.68 15.75
C ASN A 85 13.36 -3.34 16.58
N HIS A 86 12.85 -2.68 17.63
CA HIS A 86 11.64 -3.14 18.33
C HIS A 86 10.87 -1.98 18.97
N VAL A 87 9.56 -2.16 19.13
CA VAL A 87 8.72 -1.25 19.91
C VAL A 87 8.69 -1.67 21.37
N ALA A 88 8.35 -0.73 22.25
CA ALA A 88 8.30 -0.95 23.70
C ALA A 88 7.41 -2.13 24.14
N LYS A 89 6.31 -2.39 23.41
CA LYS A 89 5.43 -3.55 23.66
C LYS A 89 6.20 -4.88 23.70
N TYR A 90 7.28 -4.98 22.94
CA TYR A 90 8.13 -6.19 22.86
C TYR A 90 9.49 -6.00 23.55
N CYS A 91 9.65 -4.94 24.34
CA CYS A 91 10.90 -4.70 25.05
C CYS A 91 11.02 -5.62 26.26
N LYS A 92 12.20 -6.23 26.43
CA LYS A 92 12.53 -7.06 27.59
C LYS A 92 13.04 -6.25 28.78
N THR A 93 13.34 -4.96 28.57
CA THR A 93 13.88 -4.08 29.62
C THR A 93 12.75 -3.66 30.55
N LYS A 94 12.95 -3.85 31.86
CA LYS A 94 11.93 -3.53 32.87
C LYS A 94 11.90 -2.06 33.25
N GLN A 95 13.06 -1.40 33.22
CA GLN A 95 13.22 0.01 33.61
C GLN A 95 13.44 0.87 32.36
N GLN A 96 12.89 2.08 32.39
CA GLN A 96 13.08 3.04 31.31
C GLN A 96 14.50 3.63 31.40
N ILE A 97 15.19 3.67 30.26
CA ILE A 97 16.50 4.27 30.09
C ILE A 97 16.32 5.74 29.71
N CYS A 98 17.06 6.61 30.38
CA CYS A 98 17.05 8.03 30.12
C CYS A 98 17.78 8.34 28.81
N ALA A 99 17.12 9.06 27.89
CA ALA A 99 17.73 9.42 26.60
C ALA A 99 18.82 10.50 26.72
N LYS A 100 18.95 11.13 27.89
CA LYS A 100 19.96 12.16 28.19
C LYS A 100 21.25 11.57 28.73
N CYS A 101 21.19 10.78 29.81
CA CYS A 101 22.38 10.25 30.49
C CYS A 101 22.58 8.74 30.35
N GLY A 102 21.54 7.97 29.98
CA GLY A 102 21.60 6.52 29.85
C GLY A 102 21.30 5.73 31.14
N ASP A 103 20.94 6.40 32.23
CA ASP A 103 20.59 5.74 33.50
C ASP A 103 19.11 5.30 33.57
N ASN A 104 18.77 4.53 34.59
CA ASN A 104 17.45 3.92 34.78
C ASN A 104 16.42 4.88 35.39
N HIS A 105 16.00 5.89 34.62
CA HIS A 105 14.90 6.80 34.98
C HIS A 105 14.25 7.43 33.74
N ARG A 106 13.10 8.07 33.93
CA ARG A 106 12.46 8.87 32.88
C ARG A 106 13.25 10.14 32.63
N ILE A 107 13.33 10.60 31.38
CA ILE A 107 14.05 11.84 31.03
C ILE A 107 13.60 13.07 31.84
N GLU A 108 12.32 13.12 32.23
CA GLU A 108 11.72 14.16 33.07
C GLU A 108 12.29 14.20 34.51
N GLN A 109 12.82 13.08 34.99
CA GLN A 109 13.43 12.93 36.32
C GLN A 109 14.96 13.07 36.27
N CYS A 110 15.52 13.37 35.09
CA CYS A 110 16.95 13.43 34.90
C CYS A 110 17.54 14.71 35.51
N THR A 111 18.40 14.55 36.52
CA THR A 111 19.14 15.64 37.16
C THR A 111 20.52 15.89 36.52
N ALA A 112 20.86 15.13 35.48
CA ALA A 112 22.15 15.23 34.82
C ALA A 112 22.29 16.58 34.09
N ALA A 113 23.43 17.24 34.26
CA ALA A 113 23.72 18.53 33.62
C ALA A 113 23.83 18.40 32.08
N ASN A 114 23.67 19.49 31.33
CA ASN A 114 23.63 19.45 29.86
C ASN A 114 24.96 19.04 29.20
N ASP A 115 26.07 19.22 29.90
CA ASP A 115 27.41 18.77 29.51
C ASP A 115 27.60 17.24 29.67
N THR A 116 26.75 16.58 30.46
CA THR A 116 26.78 15.13 30.69
C THR A 116 25.94 14.32 29.71
N ILE A 117 25.41 14.95 28.66
CA ILE A 117 24.60 14.26 27.65
C ILE A 117 25.44 13.17 26.97
N LYS A 118 24.92 11.94 27.00
CA LYS A 118 25.58 10.77 26.45
C LYS A 118 24.57 9.84 25.80
N CYS A 119 24.71 9.64 24.49
CA CYS A 119 23.89 8.73 23.74
C CYS A 119 24.10 7.29 24.22
N ASN A 120 23.04 6.57 24.59
CA ASN A 120 23.17 5.18 25.02
C ASN A 120 23.63 4.25 23.87
N ASN A 121 23.36 4.61 22.61
CA ASN A 121 23.66 3.78 21.44
C ASN A 121 25.12 3.91 20.98
N CYS A 122 25.57 5.12 20.66
CA CYS A 122 26.93 5.35 20.13
C CYS A 122 27.92 5.94 21.16
N LYS A 123 27.44 6.26 22.37
CA LYS A 123 28.22 6.91 23.44
C LYS A 123 28.71 8.33 23.13
N GLY A 124 28.20 8.97 22.07
CA GLY A 124 28.48 10.36 21.68
C GLY A 124 27.76 11.42 22.54
N LYS A 125 28.18 12.69 22.39
CA LYS A 125 27.66 13.86 23.15
C LYS A 125 26.36 14.43 22.56
N HIS A 126 25.33 13.61 22.45
CA HIS A 126 24.01 14.01 21.99
C HIS A 126 22.93 13.11 22.61
N LEU A 127 21.65 13.50 22.52
CA LEU A 127 20.55 12.67 23.01
C LEU A 127 20.52 11.33 22.25
N ALA A 128 20.08 10.27 22.92
CA ALA A 128 19.94 8.96 22.30
C ALA A 128 18.91 8.91 21.16
N THR A 129 18.05 9.92 21.06
CA THR A 129 17.00 10.10 20.04
C THR A 129 17.39 11.08 18.93
N ALA A 130 18.64 11.56 18.92
CA ALA A 130 19.09 12.53 17.92
C ALA A 130 19.34 11.84 16.56
N ASN A 131 18.89 12.49 15.47
CA ASN A 131 18.98 11.94 14.11
C ASN A 131 20.41 11.99 13.52
N ASP A 132 21.32 12.74 14.15
CA ASP A 132 22.74 12.82 13.80
C ASP A 132 23.57 11.69 14.44
N CYS A 133 22.93 10.81 15.23
CA CYS A 133 23.59 9.66 15.81
C CYS A 133 24.14 8.73 14.71
N PRO A 134 25.42 8.33 14.74
CA PRO A 134 25.98 7.45 13.72
C PRO A 134 25.27 6.10 13.66
N ASN A 135 24.88 5.53 14.80
CA ASN A 135 24.09 4.29 14.83
C ASN A 135 22.68 4.49 14.26
N PHE A 136 22.07 5.66 14.44
CA PHE A 136 20.76 5.95 13.81
C PHE A 136 20.90 5.96 12.29
N LEU A 137 21.89 6.70 11.76
CA LEU A 137 22.14 6.82 10.33
C LEU A 137 22.47 5.46 9.69
N GLU A 138 23.21 4.60 10.41
CA GLU A 138 23.46 3.23 9.97
C GLU A 138 22.17 2.40 9.87
N GLN A 139 21.32 2.45 10.90
CA GLN A 139 20.03 1.74 10.87
C GLN A 139 19.11 2.32 9.77
N GLU A 140 19.09 3.64 9.58
CA GLU A 140 18.30 4.29 8.54
C GLU A 140 18.75 3.84 7.14
N LYS A 141 20.07 3.81 6.89
CA LYS A 141 20.63 3.28 5.64
C LYS A 141 20.23 1.82 5.41
N ARG A 142 20.25 0.99 6.46
CA ARG A 142 19.81 -0.41 6.38
C ARG A 142 18.33 -0.52 6.02
N MET A 143 17.47 0.30 6.64
CA MET A 143 16.04 0.33 6.33
C MET A 143 15.78 0.79 4.89
N LEU A 144 16.46 1.85 4.44
CA LEU A 144 16.34 2.33 3.06
C LEU A 144 16.76 1.26 2.04
N ASN A 145 17.83 0.51 2.30
CA ASN A 145 18.25 -0.58 1.43
C ASN A 145 17.18 -1.68 1.34
N LEU A 146 16.57 -2.07 2.45
CA LEU A 146 15.49 -3.06 2.47
C LEU A 146 14.26 -2.57 1.70
N ILE A 147 13.90 -1.29 1.86
CA ILE A 147 12.79 -0.67 1.11
C ILE A 147 13.11 -0.65 -0.38
N ASN A 148 14.31 -0.25 -0.77
CA ASN A 148 14.73 -0.22 -2.17
C ASN A 148 14.72 -1.62 -2.80
N GLN A 149 15.15 -2.65 -2.07
CA GLN A 149 15.05 -4.04 -2.52
C GLN A 149 13.58 -4.48 -2.65
N TYR A 150 12.73 -4.12 -1.68
CA TYR A 150 11.30 -4.41 -1.75
C TYR A 150 10.62 -3.76 -2.96
N SER A 151 11.01 -2.52 -3.32
CA SER A 151 10.47 -1.78 -4.46
C SER A 151 11.06 -2.20 -5.81
N SER A 152 12.35 -2.57 -5.87
CA SER A 152 12.96 -3.03 -7.13
C SER A 152 12.52 -4.44 -7.51
N THR A 153 12.24 -5.31 -6.53
CA THR A 153 11.57 -6.59 -6.79
C THR A 153 10.15 -6.43 -7.31
N SER A 154 9.52 -5.25 -7.22
CA SER A 154 8.21 -4.99 -7.87
C SER A 154 8.25 -4.63 -9.34
N SER A 155 9.45 -4.59 -9.94
CA SER A 155 9.63 -4.41 -11.37
C SER A 155 10.17 -5.65 -12.08
N PRO A 156 9.46 -6.80 -12.16
CA PRO A 156 9.67 -7.73 -13.26
C PRO A 156 8.67 -7.42 -14.36
N THR A 157 9.20 -7.11 -15.55
CA THR A 157 8.52 -7.07 -16.85
C THR A 157 7.72 -8.35 -17.04
N THR A 158 6.48 -8.35 -16.56
CA THR A 158 5.52 -9.39 -16.89
C THR A 158 4.54 -8.68 -17.79
N THR A 159 4.65 -8.94 -19.10
CA THR A 159 3.65 -8.55 -20.08
C THR A 159 2.30 -8.88 -19.47
N SER A 160 1.46 -7.87 -19.27
CA SER A 160 0.16 -8.04 -18.64
C SER A 160 -0.54 -9.23 -19.29
N PRO A 161 -0.93 -10.28 -18.54
CA PRO A 161 -1.68 -11.37 -19.13
C PRO A 161 -2.92 -10.75 -19.78
N LEU A 162 -3.14 -11.06 -21.07
CA LEU A 162 -4.32 -10.62 -21.80
C LEU A 162 -5.54 -11.05 -20.97
N LEU A 163 -6.28 -10.08 -20.44
CA LEU A 163 -7.46 -10.33 -19.60
C LEU A 163 -8.59 -11.01 -20.38
N HIS A 164 -8.49 -11.08 -21.71
CA HIS A 164 -9.40 -11.80 -22.59
C HIS A 164 -8.68 -12.39 -23.79
N ASP A 165 -9.15 -13.55 -24.24
CA ASP A 165 -8.90 -14.03 -25.59
C ASP A 165 -9.57 -13.08 -26.58
N SER A 166 -8.79 -12.48 -27.50
CA SER A 166 -9.29 -11.62 -28.57
C SER A 166 -10.38 -12.31 -29.41
N ASN A 167 -10.43 -13.65 -29.39
CA ASN A 167 -11.42 -14.46 -30.11
C ASN A 167 -12.76 -14.61 -29.38
N GLU A 168 -12.87 -14.23 -28.11
CA GLU A 168 -14.14 -14.29 -27.34
C GLU A 168 -15.00 -13.03 -27.49
N PHE A 169 -14.45 -11.94 -28.04
CA PHE A 169 -15.21 -10.71 -28.21
C PHE A 169 -16.10 -10.81 -29.45
N PRO A 170 -17.44 -10.88 -29.32
CA PRO A 170 -18.32 -10.92 -30.47
C PRO A 170 -18.13 -9.65 -31.30
N SER A 171 -18.18 -9.81 -32.62
CA SER A 171 -18.07 -8.67 -33.55
C SER A 171 -19.11 -7.62 -33.15
N LEU A 172 -18.68 -6.36 -33.02
CA LEU A 172 -19.62 -5.28 -32.74
C LEU A 172 -20.72 -5.30 -33.80
N PRO A 173 -22.01 -5.26 -33.40
CA PRO A 173 -23.09 -5.22 -34.37
C PRO A 173 -22.87 -4.02 -35.30
N ASN A 174 -22.83 -4.28 -36.60
CA ASN A 174 -22.60 -3.25 -37.59
C ASN A 174 -23.82 -2.31 -37.65
N MET A 175 -23.79 -1.25 -36.84
CA MET A 175 -24.87 -0.26 -36.72
C MET A 175 -25.18 0.43 -38.07
N TYR A 176 -24.26 0.39 -39.02
CA TYR A 176 -24.42 0.97 -40.36
C TYR A 176 -25.47 0.23 -41.20
N GLN A 177 -25.67 -1.08 -40.99
CA GLN A 177 -26.68 -1.84 -41.75
C GLN A 177 -28.10 -1.63 -41.20
N ARG A 178 -28.25 -1.32 -39.91
CA ARG A 178 -29.56 -1.01 -39.31
C ARG A 178 -30.11 0.35 -39.75
N GLN A 179 -29.24 1.31 -40.05
CA GLN A 179 -29.66 2.63 -40.54
C GLN A 179 -30.06 2.59 -42.03
N GLN A 180 -29.48 1.69 -42.83
CA GLN A 180 -29.84 1.55 -44.26
C GLN A 180 -31.19 0.87 -44.47
N GLY A 181 -31.63 -0.01 -43.56
CA GLY A 181 -32.95 -0.65 -43.64
C GLY A 181 -34.13 0.22 -43.15
N LEU A 182 -33.86 1.33 -42.46
CA LEU A 182 -34.88 2.26 -41.95
C LEU A 182 -35.02 3.53 -42.80
N LEU A 183 -34.13 3.74 -43.77
CA LEU A 183 -34.13 4.90 -44.66
C LEU A 183 -34.57 4.54 -46.09
N GLN A 184 -35.33 3.48 -46.25
CA GLN A 184 -35.88 3.09 -47.54
C GLN A 184 -37.37 2.85 -47.41
N ASN A 185 -38.11 3.95 -47.28
CA ASN A 185 -39.54 4.05 -47.53
C ASN A 185 -39.84 5.52 -47.89
N ASP A 186 -39.82 5.82 -49.20
CA ASP A 186 -40.82 6.56 -49.98
C ASP A 186 -41.45 7.88 -49.44
N ILE A 187 -40.88 8.56 -48.44
CA ILE A 187 -41.45 9.83 -47.95
C ILE A 187 -41.03 11.03 -48.82
N LEU A 188 -39.91 10.95 -49.53
CA LEU A 188 -39.39 12.05 -50.36
C LEU A 188 -40.13 12.20 -51.70
N ASP A 189 -40.51 11.09 -52.35
CA ASP A 189 -41.25 11.12 -53.61
C ASP A 189 -42.73 11.50 -53.42
N GLU A 190 -43.32 11.18 -52.26
CA GLU A 190 -44.69 11.59 -51.91
C GLU A 190 -44.81 13.10 -51.65
N LEU A 191 -43.78 13.72 -51.05
CA LEU A 191 -43.76 15.15 -50.76
C LEU A 191 -43.51 16.03 -52.00
N ILE A 192 -42.78 15.50 -53.00
CA ILE A 192 -42.51 16.22 -54.25
C ILE A 192 -43.78 16.30 -55.11
N ASN A 193 -44.58 15.23 -55.18
CA ASN A 193 -45.85 15.20 -55.93
C ASN A 193 -46.99 16.04 -55.30
N LEU A 194 -46.84 16.49 -54.05
CA LEU A 194 -47.80 17.38 -53.38
C LEU A 194 -47.51 18.88 -53.62
N LEU A 195 -46.35 19.21 -54.18
CA LEU A 195 -45.89 20.59 -54.42
C LEU A 195 -45.75 20.95 -55.90
N THR A 196 -46.13 20.05 -56.82
CA THR A 196 -46.20 20.24 -58.27
C THR A 196 -47.45 19.60 -58.83
#